data_AF-A0A6J6HTB4-F1
#
_entry.id   AF-A0A6J6HTB4-F1
#
_cell.length_a   1.000
_cell.length_b   1.000
_cell.length_c   1.000
_cell.angle_alpha   90.00
_cell.angle_beta   90.00
_cell.angle_gamma   90.00
#
_symmetry.space_group_name_H-M   'P 1'
#
loop_
_entity.id
_entity.type
_entity.pdbx_description
1 polymer ?
#
loop_
_entity_poly.entity_id
_entity_poly.type
_entity_poly.pdbx_seq_one_letter_code
_entity_poly.pdbx_strand_id
1 'polypeptide(L)'
;MGAMNSDGVQIFSAILALATLLGGLGTLLAVITEGKTELFSGWLQNVRESGIWLMCAITTGAMVGSLYFSESVGYAPCKLCWYQRIAMYSIAIITFVAAIRRDKQIARYSIVLAALGLIVSTYHYLLEWFPTLESNVCSLDIPCTSVWFREFGFVTLCFMAGSAFIAVISISLALIREPEQTQEA
;
A
#
# COMPACT_ATOMS: atom_id res chain seq x y z
N MET A 1 -21.89 13.55 -19.30
CA MET A 1 -21.45 13.14 -17.94
C MET A 1 -20.01 13.60 -17.80
N GLY A 2 -19.77 14.58 -16.94
CA GLY A 2 -18.52 15.34 -16.91
C GLY A 2 -17.33 14.45 -16.57
N ALA A 3 -16.35 14.42 -17.47
CA ALA A 3 -15.03 13.90 -17.17
C ALA A 3 -14.47 14.72 -15.99
N MET A 4 -14.47 14.13 -14.79
CA MET A 4 -13.51 14.57 -13.78
C MET A 4 -12.15 14.54 -14.44
N ASN A 5 -11.44 15.67 -14.39
CA ASN A 5 -10.12 15.79 -15.01
C ASN A 5 -9.23 14.68 -14.43
N SER A 6 -8.85 13.70 -15.26
CA SER A 6 -8.09 12.51 -14.85
C SER A 6 -6.83 12.90 -14.08
N ASP A 7 -6.24 14.02 -14.48
CA ASP A 7 -5.03 14.60 -13.92
C ASP A 7 -5.22 15.03 -12.45
N GLY A 8 -6.40 15.55 -12.11
CA GLY A 8 -6.72 15.94 -10.73
C GLY A 8 -6.76 14.72 -9.79
N VAL A 9 -7.31 13.60 -10.27
CA VAL A 9 -7.35 12.35 -9.50
C VAL A 9 -5.97 11.72 -9.39
N GLN A 10 -5.15 11.79 -10.44
CA GLN A 10 -3.77 11.31 -10.42
C GLN A 10 -2.94 12.07 -9.38
N ILE A 11 -2.95 13.40 -9.44
CA ILE A 11 -2.21 14.25 -8.48
C ILE A 11 -2.68 14.01 -7.04
N PHE A 12 -4.00 13.99 -6.81
CA PHE A 12 -4.55 13.73 -5.48
C PHE A 12 -4.09 12.37 -4.94
N SER A 13 -4.17 11.33 -5.78
CA SER A 13 -3.78 9.98 -5.40
C SER A 13 -2.26 9.86 -5.17
N ALA A 14 -1.45 10.59 -5.94
CA ALA A 14 -0.01 10.67 -5.76
C ALA A 14 0.37 11.33 -4.43
N ILE A 15 -0.27 12.45 -4.07
CA ILE A 15 -0.07 13.12 -2.78
C ILE A 15 -0.46 12.19 -1.63
N LEU A 16 -1.61 11.52 -1.74
CA LEU A 16 -2.07 10.57 -0.72
C LEU A 16 -1.09 9.39 -0.55
N ALA A 17 -0.53 8.89 -1.65
CA ALA A 17 0.45 7.82 -1.63
C ALA A 17 1.77 8.26 -0.96
N LEU A 18 2.22 9.50 -1.19
CA LEU A 18 3.39 10.07 -0.51
C LEU A 18 3.13 10.27 0.98
N ALA A 19 1.96 10.78 1.37
CA ALA A 19 1.58 10.92 2.77
C ALA A 19 1.53 9.55 3.48
N THR A 20 0.98 8.54 2.80
CA THR A 20 0.94 7.14 3.27
C THR A 20 2.34 6.56 3.44
N LEU A 21 3.24 6.81 2.47
CA LEU A 21 4.64 6.38 2.58
C LEU A 21 5.34 7.03 3.77
N LEU A 22 5.21 8.35 3.93
CA LEU A 22 5.84 9.10 5.03
C LEU A 22 5.31 8.63 6.39
N GLY A 23 4.00 8.48 6.54
CA GLY A 23 3.39 7.94 7.76
C GLY A 23 3.83 6.50 8.05
N GLY A 24 3.90 5.66 7.01
CA GLY A 24 4.39 4.29 7.10
C GLY A 24 5.86 4.20 7.52
N LEU A 25 6.74 5.01 6.92
CA LEU A 25 8.16 5.07 7.29
C LEU A 25 8.36 5.66 8.69
N GLY A 26 7.62 6.72 9.05
CA GLY A 26 7.65 7.29 10.40
C GLY A 26 7.23 6.27 11.47
N THR A 27 6.17 5.50 11.18
CA THR A 27 5.75 4.39 12.05
C THR A 27 6.80 3.29 12.13
N LEU A 28 7.40 2.90 11.01
CA LEU A 28 8.46 1.89 11.00
C LEU A 28 9.67 2.33 11.82
N LEU A 29 10.09 3.59 11.67
CA LEU A 29 11.17 4.18 12.45
C LEU A 29 10.82 4.19 13.94
N ALA A 30 9.61 4.61 14.30
CA ALA A 30 9.10 4.60 15.69
C ALA A 30 9.16 3.19 16.30
N VAL A 31 8.80 2.16 15.53
CA VAL A 31 8.87 0.76 15.95
C VAL A 31 10.31 0.26 16.12
N ILE A 32 11.25 0.72 15.27
CA ILE A 32 12.66 0.34 15.35
C ILE A 32 13.38 1.05 16.51
N THR A 33 12.98 2.28 16.83
CA THR A 33 13.55 3.09 17.91
C THR A 33 12.79 2.95 19.24
N GLU A 34 11.80 2.06 19.31
CA GLU A 34 11.01 1.79 20.52
C GLU A 34 11.96 1.51 21.71
N GLY A 35 11.84 2.32 22.77
CA GLY A 35 12.71 2.27 23.96
C GLY A 35 13.96 3.16 23.94
N LYS A 36 14.27 3.87 22.84
CA LYS A 36 15.42 4.79 22.75
C LYS A 36 15.05 6.27 22.80
N THR A 37 13.83 6.64 22.42
CA THR A 37 13.41 8.03 22.27
C THR A 37 11.94 8.22 22.66
N GLU A 38 11.67 9.09 23.63
CA GLU A 38 10.32 9.50 24.05
C GLU A 38 9.53 10.21 22.95
N LEU A 39 10.19 10.72 21.91
CA LEU A 39 9.55 11.46 20.82
C LEU A 39 8.56 10.62 20.01
N PHE A 40 8.81 9.32 19.87
CA PHE A 40 8.00 8.42 19.04
C PHE A 40 6.98 7.59 19.82
N SER A 41 6.99 7.65 21.16
CA SER A 41 6.07 6.86 22.00
C SER A 41 4.61 7.27 21.80
N GLY A 42 4.33 8.58 21.78
CA GLY A 42 2.98 9.12 21.54
C GLY A 42 2.45 8.81 20.13
N TRP A 43 3.30 8.90 19.10
CA TRP A 43 2.92 8.50 17.74
C TRP A 43 2.55 7.01 17.68
N LEU A 44 3.38 6.16 18.27
CA LEU A 44 3.19 4.71 18.25
C LEU A 44 1.91 4.30 18.99
N GLN A 45 1.58 4.95 20.11
CA GLN A 45 0.35 4.70 20.84
C GLN A 45 -0.89 5.03 19.98
N ASN A 46 -0.91 6.19 19.33
CA ASN A 46 -2.01 6.57 18.43
C ASN A 46 -2.17 5.59 17.25
N VAL A 47 -1.05 5.12 16.69
CA VAL A 47 -1.05 4.11 15.63
C VAL A 47 -1.54 2.76 16.14
N ARG A 48 -1.18 2.34 17.36
CA ARG A 48 -1.66 1.08 17.95
C ARG A 48 -3.16 1.11 18.25
N GLU A 49 -3.66 2.24 18.72
CA GLU A 49 -5.09 2.44 19.00
C GLU A 49 -5.93 2.41 17.71
N SER A 50 -5.48 3.12 16.67
CA SER A 50 -6.21 3.25 15.39
C SER A 50 -5.75 2.29 14.30
N GLY A 51 -4.82 1.37 14.59
CA GLY A 51 -4.03 0.66 13.58
C GLY A 51 -4.85 -0.17 12.60
N ILE A 52 -5.87 -0.89 13.08
CA ILE A 52 -6.73 -1.71 12.22
C ILE A 52 -7.54 -0.83 11.25
N TRP A 53 -8.09 0.28 11.76
CA TRP A 53 -8.84 1.24 10.93
C TRP A 53 -7.95 1.93 9.90
N LEU A 54 -6.71 2.29 10.29
CA LEU A 54 -5.73 2.85 9.37
C LEU A 54 -5.36 1.86 8.26
N MET A 55 -5.08 0.60 8.59
CA MET A 55 -4.82 -0.45 7.60
C MET A 55 -6.00 -0.64 6.65
N CYS A 56 -7.22 -0.70 7.19
CA CYS A 56 -8.45 -0.81 6.41
C CYS A 56 -8.62 0.38 5.45
N ALA A 57 -8.42 1.61 5.93
CA ALA A 57 -8.57 2.82 5.12
C ALA A 57 -7.55 2.86 3.98
N ILE A 58 -6.28 2.54 4.26
CA ILE A 58 -5.20 2.53 3.26
C ILE A 58 -5.47 1.47 2.19
N THR A 59 -5.79 0.24 2.60
CA THR A 59 -5.94 -0.90 1.69
C THR A 59 -7.22 -0.81 0.87
N THR A 60 -8.33 -0.39 1.49
CA THR A 60 -9.59 -0.13 0.78
C THR A 60 -9.45 1.06 -0.16
N GLY A 61 -8.77 2.14 0.26
CA GLY A 61 -8.47 3.28 -0.60
C GLY A 61 -7.63 2.89 -1.81
N ALA A 62 -6.60 2.06 -1.61
CA ALA A 62 -5.78 1.53 -2.70
C ALA A 62 -6.58 0.62 -3.64
N MET A 63 -7.47 -0.23 -3.11
CA MET A 63 -8.36 -1.08 -3.90
C MET A 63 -9.32 -0.24 -4.77
N VAL A 64 -10.02 0.72 -4.16
CA VAL A 64 -10.97 1.60 -4.86
C VAL A 64 -10.25 2.46 -5.89
N GLY A 65 -9.09 3.04 -5.55
CA GLY A 65 -8.27 3.79 -6.49
C GLY A 65 -7.83 2.93 -7.68
N SER A 66 -7.38 1.70 -7.42
CA SER A 66 -6.99 0.76 -8.48
C SER A 66 -8.16 0.43 -9.42
N LEU A 67 -9.37 0.24 -8.89
CA LEU A 67 -10.57 -0.02 -9.68
C LEU A 67 -11.02 1.22 -10.48
N TYR A 68 -10.95 2.41 -9.88
CA TYR A 68 -11.26 3.66 -10.56
C TYR A 68 -10.36 3.87 -11.79
N PHE A 69 -9.05 3.64 -11.64
CA PHE A 69 -8.12 3.78 -12.76
C PHE A 69 -8.37 2.76 -13.87
N SER A 70 -8.76 1.51 -13.56
CA SER A 70 -9.03 0.54 -14.64
C SER A 70 -10.39 0.71 -15.30
N GLU A 71 -11.46 0.88 -14.52
CA GLU A 71 -12.82 0.87 -15.07
C GLU A 71 -13.26 2.23 -15.59
N SER A 72 -12.91 3.32 -14.89
CA SER A 72 -13.36 4.67 -15.25
C SER A 72 -12.38 5.38 -16.19
N VAL A 73 -11.08 5.23 -15.97
CA VAL A 73 -10.03 5.90 -16.76
C VAL A 73 -9.53 5.01 -17.91
N GLY A 74 -9.64 3.68 -17.79
CA GLY A 74 -9.24 2.74 -18.83
C GLY A 74 -7.77 2.27 -18.74
N TYR A 75 -7.11 2.44 -17.59
CA TYR A 75 -5.76 1.93 -17.35
C TYR A 75 -5.79 0.42 -17.13
N ALA A 76 -5.61 -0.33 -18.20
CA ALA A 76 -5.63 -1.78 -18.16
C ALA A 76 -4.39 -2.33 -17.40
N PRO A 77 -4.59 -3.28 -16.46
CA PRO A 77 -3.51 -3.82 -15.64
C PRO A 77 -2.66 -4.84 -16.41
N CYS A 78 -1.34 -4.79 -16.22
CA CYS A 78 -0.43 -5.86 -16.67
C CYS A 78 -0.45 -7.07 -15.70
N LYS A 79 0.33 -8.11 -16.01
CA LYS A 79 0.44 -9.31 -15.17
C LYS A 79 0.96 -9.02 -13.76
N LEU A 80 1.97 -8.16 -13.61
CA LEU A 80 2.50 -7.80 -12.29
C LEU A 80 1.52 -6.95 -11.48
N CYS A 81 0.76 -6.05 -12.13
CA CYS A 81 -0.36 -5.35 -11.50
C CYS A 81 -1.42 -6.30 -10.95
N TRP A 82 -1.72 -7.39 -11.67
CA TRP A 82 -2.65 -8.41 -11.22
C TRP A 82 -2.19 -9.10 -9.92
N TYR A 83 -0.91 -9.48 -9.84
CA TYR A 83 -0.36 -10.04 -8.60
C TYR A 83 -0.42 -9.05 -7.43
N GLN A 84 -0.14 -7.77 -7.67
CA GLN A 84 -0.29 -6.71 -6.66
C GLN A 84 -1.76 -6.56 -6.21
N ARG A 85 -2.72 -6.60 -7.15
CA ARG A 85 -4.17 -6.53 -6.84
C ARG A 85 -4.62 -7.71 -5.99
N ILE A 86 -4.20 -8.94 -6.30
CA ILE A 86 -4.55 -10.12 -5.50
C ILE A 86 -4.11 -9.94 -4.04
N ALA A 87 -2.87 -9.50 -3.81
CA ALA A 87 -2.37 -9.22 -2.47
C ALA A 87 -3.16 -8.07 -1.80
N MET A 88 -3.28 -6.92 -2.46
CA MET A 88 -3.92 -5.73 -1.89
C MET A 88 -5.41 -5.94 -1.58
N TYR A 89 -6.16 -6.56 -2.49
CA TYR A 89 -7.61 -6.75 -2.33
C TYR A 89 -7.90 -7.78 -1.24
N SER A 90 -7.07 -8.82 -1.13
CA SER A 90 -7.15 -9.76 -0.02
C SER A 90 -6.95 -9.05 1.32
N ILE A 91 -5.92 -8.19 1.42
CA ILE A 91 -5.66 -7.40 2.62
C ILE A 91 -6.82 -6.43 2.91
N ALA A 92 -7.38 -5.77 1.90
CA ALA A 92 -8.52 -4.87 2.07
C ALA A 92 -9.74 -5.58 2.70
N ILE A 93 -10.09 -6.76 2.18
CA ILE A 93 -11.23 -7.53 2.69
C ILE A 93 -10.97 -8.01 4.12
N ILE A 94 -9.80 -8.60 4.40
CA ILE A 94 -9.52 -9.13 5.75
C ILE A 94 -9.40 -8.02 6.78
N THR A 95 -8.80 -6.87 6.44
CA THR A 95 -8.65 -5.75 7.36
C THR A 95 -9.97 -5.04 7.61
N PHE A 96 -10.87 -4.99 6.62
CA PHE A 96 -12.24 -4.50 6.82
C PHE A 96 -13.02 -5.35 7.81
N VAL A 97 -12.99 -6.68 7.66
CA VAL A 97 -13.64 -7.60 8.60
C VAL A 97 -13.01 -7.49 10.00
N ALA A 98 -11.68 -7.41 10.07
CA ALA A 98 -10.97 -7.24 11.33
C ALA A 98 -11.28 -5.89 12.00
N ALA A 99 -11.50 -4.82 11.25
CA ALA A 99 -11.88 -3.51 11.78
C ALA A 99 -13.24 -3.56 12.47
N ILE A 100 -14.22 -4.25 11.86
CA ILE A 100 -15.54 -4.46 12.46
C ILE A 100 -15.45 -5.33 13.71
N ARG A 101 -14.61 -6.37 13.69
CA ARG A 101 -14.42 -7.29 14.82
C ARG A 101 -13.45 -6.80 15.89
N ARG A 102 -12.75 -5.68 15.64
CA ARG A 102 -11.63 -5.17 16.44
C ARG A 102 -10.53 -6.23 16.70
N ASP A 103 -10.29 -7.11 15.72
CA ASP A 103 -9.32 -8.20 15.84
C ASP A 103 -7.92 -7.77 15.38
N LYS A 104 -7.03 -7.48 16.34
CA LYS A 104 -5.64 -7.09 16.09
C LYS A 104 -4.76 -8.25 15.58
N GLN A 105 -5.17 -9.51 15.77
CA GLN A 105 -4.37 -10.68 15.37
C GLN A 105 -4.21 -10.78 13.85
N ILE A 106 -5.09 -10.13 13.08
CA ILE A 106 -5.00 -10.08 11.62
C ILE A 106 -3.66 -9.52 11.12
N ALA A 107 -3.00 -8.66 11.91
CA ALA A 107 -1.71 -8.05 11.58
C ALA A 107 -0.64 -9.10 11.20
N ARG A 108 -0.66 -10.28 11.84
CA ARG A 108 0.28 -11.38 11.57
C ARG A 108 0.10 -12.01 10.19
N TYR A 109 -1.12 -12.01 9.67
CA TYR A 109 -1.43 -12.53 8.34
C TYR A 109 -1.25 -11.45 7.26
N SER A 110 -1.68 -10.22 7.56
CA SER A 110 -1.57 -9.07 6.66
C SER A 110 -0.12 -8.76 6.29
N ILE A 111 0.83 -8.87 7.23
CA ILE A 111 2.24 -8.59 6.97
C ILE A 111 2.86 -9.52 5.91
N VAL A 112 2.45 -10.79 5.88
CA VAL A 112 2.97 -11.78 4.91
C VAL A 112 2.50 -11.42 3.50
N LEU A 113 1.20 -11.16 3.35
CA LEU A 113 0.63 -10.74 2.07
C LEU A 113 1.21 -9.39 1.60
N ALA A 114 1.38 -8.44 2.53
CA ALA A 114 1.95 -7.15 2.22
C ALA A 114 3.42 -7.24 1.79
N ALA A 115 4.21 -8.12 2.42
CA ALA A 115 5.60 -8.36 2.04
C ALA A 115 5.72 -8.93 0.62
N LEU A 116 4.89 -9.92 0.27
CA LEU A 116 4.84 -10.45 -1.10
C LEU A 116 4.41 -9.37 -2.11
N GLY A 117 3.38 -8.60 -1.78
CA GLY A 117 2.94 -7.47 -2.59
C GLY A 117 4.04 -6.43 -2.81
N LEU A 118 4.80 -6.10 -1.77
CA LEU A 118 5.91 -5.16 -1.81
C LEU A 118 7.07 -5.64 -2.70
N ILE A 119 7.41 -6.94 -2.64
CA ILE A 119 8.44 -7.52 -3.51
C ILE A 119 8.02 -7.37 -4.98
N VAL A 120 6.77 -7.74 -5.30
CA VAL A 120 6.23 -7.63 -6.66
C VAL A 120 6.17 -6.16 -7.11
N SER A 121 5.73 -5.23 -6.26
CA SER A 121 5.67 -3.80 -6.62
C SER A 121 7.05 -3.18 -6.82
N THR A 122 8.03 -3.59 -6.02
CA THR A 122 9.41 -3.12 -6.14
C THR A 122 10.04 -3.60 -7.44
N TYR A 123 9.87 -4.90 -7.77
CA TYR A 123 10.34 -5.44 -9.04
C TYR A 123 9.65 -4.77 -10.23
N HIS A 124 8.34 -4.56 -10.15
CA HIS A 124 7.59 -3.90 -11.21
C HIS A 124 8.04 -2.45 -11.41
N TYR A 125 8.21 -1.69 -10.33
CA TYR A 125 8.75 -0.33 -10.40
C TYR A 125 10.16 -0.29 -11.01
N LEU A 126 11.00 -1.30 -10.72
CA LEU A 126 12.30 -1.44 -11.35
C LEU A 126 12.19 -1.65 -12.87
N LEU A 127 11.24 -2.47 -13.34
CA LEU A 127 10.99 -2.69 -14.76
C LEU A 127 10.50 -1.42 -15.49
N GLU A 128 9.71 -0.57 -14.82
CA GLU A 128 9.28 0.72 -15.38
C GLU A 128 10.47 1.65 -15.69
N TRP A 129 11.55 1.55 -14.90
CA TRP A 129 12.76 2.36 -15.08
C TRP A 129 13.81 1.70 -15.98
N PHE A 130 13.85 0.37 -16.00
CA PHE A 130 14.78 -0.42 -16.82
C PHE A 130 14.02 -1.41 -17.72
N PRO A 131 13.36 -0.93 -18.79
CA PRO A 131 12.55 -1.79 -19.66
C PRO A 131 13.33 -2.92 -20.34
N THR A 132 14.65 -2.77 -20.48
CA THR A 132 15.55 -3.77 -21.08
C THR A 132 15.65 -5.07 -20.27
N LEU A 133 15.19 -5.08 -19.02
CA LEU A 133 15.11 -6.27 -18.18
C LEU A 133 13.96 -7.20 -18.57
N GLU A 134 12.94 -6.71 -19.29
CA GLU A 134 11.93 -7.57 -19.89
C GLU A 134 12.35 -8.01 -21.29
N SER A 135 12.35 -9.32 -21.51
CA SER A 135 12.65 -9.96 -22.80
C SER A 135 11.40 -10.34 -23.61
N ASN A 136 10.19 -10.01 -23.11
CA ASN A 136 8.92 -10.48 -23.65
C ASN A 136 8.37 -9.60 -24.80
N VAL A 137 9.21 -9.38 -25.82
CA VAL A 137 8.92 -8.53 -27.00
C VAL A 137 7.81 -9.07 -27.93
N CYS A 138 7.38 -10.33 -27.76
CA CYS A 138 6.34 -10.97 -28.59
C CYS A 138 5.15 -11.51 -27.77
N SER A 139 4.69 -10.77 -26.76
CA SER A 139 3.46 -11.13 -26.02
C SER A 139 2.27 -10.27 -26.46
N LEU A 140 1.06 -10.85 -26.45
CA LEU A 140 -0.20 -10.15 -26.72
C LEU A 140 -0.71 -9.35 -25.51
N ASP A 141 -0.03 -9.47 -24.38
CA ASP A 141 -0.39 -8.81 -23.13
C ASP A 141 0.23 -7.40 -23.05
N ILE A 142 -0.37 -6.54 -22.22
CA ILE A 142 0.19 -5.22 -21.93
C ILE A 142 1.53 -5.40 -21.21
N PRO A 143 2.63 -4.81 -21.71
CA PRO A 143 3.95 -5.00 -21.13
C PRO A 143 4.02 -4.41 -19.72
N CYS A 144 4.76 -5.05 -18.82
CA CYS A 144 4.91 -4.54 -17.44
C CYS A 144 5.81 -3.29 -17.37
N THR A 145 6.39 -2.89 -18.50
CA THR A 145 7.23 -1.70 -18.63
C THR A 145 6.42 -0.45 -19.00
N SER A 146 5.13 -0.60 -19.38
CA SER A 146 4.28 0.53 -19.75
C SER A 146 3.86 1.34 -18.53
N VAL A 147 4.06 2.65 -18.58
CA VAL A 147 3.72 3.58 -17.50
C VAL A 147 2.54 4.44 -17.96
N TRP A 148 1.38 4.28 -17.31
CA TRP A 148 0.17 5.04 -17.64
C TRP A 148 0.29 6.53 -17.30
N PHE A 149 0.86 6.83 -16.14
CA PHE A 149 1.18 8.20 -15.72
C PHE A 149 2.34 8.19 -14.72
N ARG A 150 2.99 9.35 -14.58
CA ARG A 150 4.11 9.57 -13.68
C ARG A 150 4.02 10.96 -13.07
N GLU A 151 3.39 11.05 -11.91
CA GLU A 151 3.30 12.31 -11.17
C GLU A 151 4.63 12.62 -10.47
N PHE A 152 4.96 13.91 -10.38
CA PHE A 152 6.20 14.40 -9.77
C PHE A 152 7.49 13.81 -10.37
N GLY A 153 7.43 13.17 -11.54
CA GLY A 153 8.57 12.54 -12.20
C GLY A 153 9.00 11.18 -11.63
N PHE A 154 8.30 10.63 -10.62
CA PHE A 154 8.63 9.31 -10.06
C PHE A 154 7.43 8.53 -9.51
N VAL A 155 6.32 9.19 -9.15
CA VAL A 155 5.14 8.51 -8.59
C VAL A 155 4.34 7.86 -9.71
N THR A 156 4.44 6.53 -9.78
CA THR A 156 3.65 5.69 -10.69
C THR A 156 2.63 4.86 -9.90
N LEU A 157 1.72 4.19 -10.61
CA LEU A 157 0.76 3.25 -10.00
C LEU A 157 1.46 2.17 -9.15
N CYS A 158 2.59 1.64 -9.63
CA CYS A 158 3.37 0.63 -8.91
C CYS A 158 4.00 1.18 -7.65
N PHE A 159 4.51 2.41 -7.70
CA PHE A 159 5.03 3.10 -6.52
C PHE A 159 3.95 3.32 -5.47
N MET A 160 2.74 3.74 -5.90
CA MET A 160 1.60 3.94 -5.00
C MET A 160 1.15 2.64 -4.32
N ALA A 161 1.13 1.52 -5.05
CA ALA A 161 0.87 0.21 -4.44
C ALA A 161 1.96 -0.16 -3.42
N GLY A 162 3.22 0.08 -3.76
CA GLY A 162 4.37 -0.14 -2.87
C GLY A 162 4.27 0.67 -1.57
N SER A 163 3.88 1.94 -1.63
CA SER A 163 3.72 2.77 -0.42
C SER A 163 2.62 2.25 0.50
N ALA A 164 1.50 1.80 -0.06
CA ALA A 164 0.44 1.16 0.71
C ALA A 164 0.92 -0.14 1.39
N PHE A 165 1.67 -1.00 0.68
CA PHE A 165 2.23 -2.22 1.28
C PHE A 165 3.23 -1.91 2.39
N ILE A 166 4.10 -0.92 2.21
CA ILE A 166 5.02 -0.46 3.27
C ILE A 166 4.24 -0.02 4.50
N ALA A 167 3.21 0.81 4.33
CA ALA A 167 2.40 1.28 5.44
C ALA A 167 1.69 0.12 6.17
N VAL A 168 1.14 -0.85 5.44
CA VAL A 168 0.54 -2.06 6.04
C VAL A 168 1.56 -2.86 6.85
N ILE A 169 2.78 -3.05 6.32
CA ILE A 169 3.86 -3.75 7.04
C ILE A 169 4.22 -3.00 8.32
N SER A 170 4.40 -1.68 8.23
CA SER A 170 4.76 -0.84 9.38
C SER A 170 3.72 -0.88 10.49
N ILE A 171 2.43 -0.73 10.13
CA ILE A 171 1.33 -0.77 11.10
C ILE A 171 1.17 -2.18 11.66
N SER A 172 1.28 -3.22 10.83
CA SER A 172 1.22 -4.60 11.30
C SER A 172 2.33 -4.89 12.31
N LEU A 173 3.55 -4.44 12.06
CA LEU A 173 4.67 -4.61 12.98
C LEU A 173 4.45 -3.83 14.29
N ALA A 174 3.88 -2.62 14.21
CA ALA A 174 3.52 -1.82 15.39
C ALA A 174 2.49 -2.53 16.29
N LEU A 175 1.49 -3.19 15.69
CA LEU A 175 0.47 -3.97 16.40
C LEU A 175 1.01 -5.28 16.96
N ILE A 176 1.89 -5.97 16.21
CA ILE A 176 2.48 -7.25 16.66
C ILE A 176 3.43 -7.04 17.86
N ARG A 177 4.12 -5.90 17.92
CA ARG A 177 5.03 -5.56 19.03
C ARG A 177 4.34 -4.91 20.23
N GLU A 178 3.03 -4.68 20.17
CA GLU A 178 2.28 -4.16 21.32
C GLU A 178 2.32 -5.19 22.47
N PRO A 179 2.74 -4.80 23.68
CA PRO A 179 2.80 -5.72 24.82
C PRO A 179 1.39 -6.24 25.16
N GLU A 180 1.32 -7.55 25.42
CA GLU A 180 0.08 -8.33 25.56
C GLU A 180 -0.90 -7.77 26.61
N GLN A 181 -0.40 -7.08 27.64
CA GLN A 181 -1.20 -6.46 28.70
C GLN A 181 -2.17 -5.35 28.23
N THR A 182 -1.96 -4.75 27.05
CA THR A 182 -2.83 -3.71 26.50
C THR A 182 -3.86 -4.25 25.50
N GLN A 183 -3.75 -5.52 25.07
CA GLN A 183 -4.68 -6.12 24.10
C GLN A 183 -6.01 -6.57 24.72
N GLU A 184 -6.11 -6.66 26.05
CA GLU A 184 -7.29 -7.12 26.79
C GLU A 184 -8.16 -5.99 27.38
N ALA A 185 -7.78 -4.72 27.18
CA ALA A 185 -8.54 -3.54 27.63
C ALA A 185 -9.41 -2.96 26.51
#